data_AF-A0A9D2NP16-F1
#
_entry.id   AF-A0A9D2NP16-F1
#
_cell.length_a   1.000
_cell.length_b   1.000
_cell.length_c   1.000
_cell.angle_alpha   90.00
_cell.angle_beta   90.00
_cell.angle_gamma   90.00
#
_symmetry.space_group_name_H-M   'P 1'
#
loop_
_entity.id
_entity.type
_entity.pdbx_description
1 polymer ?
#
loop_
_entity_poly.entity_id
_entity_poly.type
_entity_poly.pdbx_seq_one_letter_code
_entity_poly.pdbx_strand_id
1 'polypeptide(L)'
;MNGNGNEPQEELQLIKRAKRGDVKAFSQLYAGIYTELYKFALYTIRHRQDAEDAVSETVMTAWEKMKDLRRDESFRNWMFTILNNQCRKILREQRKVSGMEDQTEKRENSQME
;
A
#
# COMPACT_ATOMS: atom_id res chain seq x y z
N MET A 1 -11.14 28.06 13.64
CA MET A 1 -10.46 26.94 12.96
C MET A 1 -10.86 27.03 11.50
N ASN A 2 -9.97 27.54 10.66
CA ASN A 2 -10.30 27.99 9.31
C ASN A 2 -10.45 26.78 8.39
N GLY A 3 -11.69 26.32 8.20
CA GLY A 3 -12.06 25.49 7.06
C GLY A 3 -11.97 26.36 5.80
N ASN A 4 -10.82 26.32 5.13
CA ASN A 4 -10.64 27.01 3.86
C ASN A 4 -11.35 26.19 2.77
N GLY A 5 -12.36 26.77 2.12
CA GLY A 5 -13.11 26.17 1.02
C GLY A 5 -12.33 26.01 -0.29
N ASN A 6 -11.10 25.50 -0.23
CA ASN A 6 -10.17 25.33 -1.37
C ASN A 6 -9.47 23.95 -1.40
N GLU A 7 -9.82 23.02 -0.51
CA GLU A 7 -9.16 21.70 -0.36
C GLU A 7 -9.08 20.88 -1.68
N PRO A 8 -10.13 20.80 -2.52
CA PRO A 8 -10.06 20.03 -3.76
C PRO A 8 -9.14 20.66 -4.81
N GLN A 9 -9.11 22.00 -4.89
CA GLN A 9 -8.22 22.70 -5.84
C GLN A 9 -6.75 22.55 -5.44
N GLU A 10 -6.44 22.60 -4.14
CA GLU A 10 -5.09 22.44 -3.63
C GLU A 10 -4.56 21.02 -3.87
N GLU A 11 -5.37 19.99 -3.60
CA GLU A 11 -5.01 18.59 -3.87
C GLU A 11 -4.68 18.37 -5.36
N LEU A 12 -5.54 18.87 -6.26
CA LEU A 12 -5.33 18.77 -7.71
C LEU A 12 -4.04 19.48 -8.17
N GLN A 13 -3.69 20.61 -7.56
CA GLN A 13 -2.43 21.31 -7.86
C GLN A 13 -1.22 20.49 -7.41
N LEU A 14 -1.28 19.88 -6.22
CA LEU A 14 -0.23 18.99 -5.73
C LEU A 14 -0.05 17.78 -6.65
N ILE A 15 -1.15 17.19 -7.13
CA ILE A 15 -1.11 16.04 -8.06
C ILE A 15 -0.42 16.43 -9.37
N LYS A 16 -0.79 17.58 -9.95
CA LYS A 16 -0.14 18.09 -11.16
C LYS A 16 1.34 18.35 -10.98
N ARG A 17 1.76 18.86 -9.82
CA ARG A 17 3.17 19.06 -9.47
C ARG A 17 3.91 17.74 -9.29
N ALA A 18 3.32 16.80 -8.56
CA ALA A 18 3.87 15.47 -8.34
C ALA A 18 4.08 14.71 -9.66
N LYS A 19 3.14 14.79 -10.61
CA LYS A 19 3.28 14.23 -11.97
C LYS A 19 4.48 14.80 -12.73
N ARG A 20 4.88 16.04 -12.46
CA ARG A 20 6.07 16.68 -13.04
C ARG A 20 7.38 16.34 -12.31
N GLY A 21 7.32 15.49 -11.28
CA GLY A 21 8.49 15.08 -10.49
C GLY A 21 8.71 15.90 -9.21
N ASP A 22 7.73 16.72 -8.77
CA ASP A 22 7.82 17.41 -7.49
C ASP A 22 7.59 16.42 -6.33
N VAL A 23 8.69 15.93 -5.75
CA VAL A 23 8.68 15.00 -4.62
C VAL A 23 7.96 15.59 -3.41
N LYS A 24 8.13 16.89 -3.14
CA LYS A 24 7.51 17.55 -1.99
C LYS A 24 5.99 17.56 -2.13
N ALA A 25 5.49 17.81 -3.34
CA ALA A 25 4.06 17.77 -3.61
C ALA A 25 3.48 16.36 -3.38
N PHE A 26 4.19 15.32 -3.82
CA PHE A 26 3.79 13.94 -3.56
C PHE A 26 3.82 13.58 -2.08
N SER A 27 4.86 13.99 -1.34
CA SER A 27 4.95 13.76 0.10
C SER A 27 3.79 14.41 0.86
N GLN A 28 3.34 15.60 0.45
CA GLN A 28 2.17 16.27 1.05
C GLN A 28 0.87 15.49 0.79
N LEU A 29 0.64 15.05 -0.45
CA LEU A 29 -0.50 14.19 -0.80
C LEU A 29 -0.50 12.90 0.02
N TYR A 30 0.65 12.24 0.09
CA TYR A 30 0.82 11.01 0.85
C TYR A 30 0.57 11.21 2.34
N ALA A 31 1.13 12.26 2.94
CA ALA A 31 0.92 12.58 4.35
C ALA A 31 -0.58 12.73 4.69
N GLY A 32 -1.37 13.27 3.76
CA GLY A 32 -2.82 13.43 3.92
C GLY A 32 -3.64 12.13 3.89
N ILE A 33 -3.06 11.01 3.43
CA ILE A 33 -3.76 9.71 3.33
C ILE A 33 -3.03 8.56 4.04
N TYR A 34 -1.83 8.83 4.58
CA TYR A 34 -0.95 7.83 5.18
C TYR A 34 -1.64 7.04 6.29
N THR A 35 -2.33 7.75 7.20
CA THR A 35 -2.95 7.15 8.38
C THR A 35 -4.01 6.12 7.97
N GLU A 36 -4.80 6.42 6.93
CA GLU A 36 -5.83 5.52 6.44
C GLU A 36 -5.26 4.35 5.64
N LEU A 37 -4.22 4.58 4.84
CA LEU A 37 -3.49 3.50 4.16
C LEU A 37 -2.92 2.51 5.19
N TYR A 38 -2.23 3.02 6.21
CA TYR A 38 -1.65 2.17 7.24
C TYR A 38 -2.70 1.40 8.04
N LYS A 39 -3.79 2.06 8.46
CA LYS A 39 -4.90 1.38 9.15
C LYS A 39 -5.54 0.28 8.29
N PHE A 40 -5.72 0.54 7.00
CA PHE A 40 -6.24 -0.45 6.06
C PHE A 40 -5.30 -1.64 5.92
N ALA A 41 -4.00 -1.40 5.74
CA ALA A 41 -2.99 -2.44 5.64
C ALA A 41 -2.93 -3.30 6.91
N LEU A 42 -2.92 -2.66 8.08
CA LEU A 42 -2.89 -3.34 9.37
C LEU A 42 -4.14 -4.18 9.62
N TYR A 43 -5.32 -3.66 9.27
CA TYR A 43 -6.58 -4.41 9.39
C TYR A 43 -6.61 -5.63 8.47
N THR A 44 -6.02 -5.51 7.28
CA THR A 44 -6.02 -6.55 6.24
C THR A 44 -4.98 -7.64 6.51
N ILE A 45 -3.75 -7.25 6.85
CA ILE A 45 -2.62 -8.18 7.01
C ILE A 45 -2.51 -8.71 8.45
N ARG A 46 -2.99 -7.94 9.45
CA ARG A 46 -2.91 -8.29 10.89
C ARG A 46 -1.49 -8.52 11.42
N HIS A 47 -0.48 -8.05 10.69
CA HIS A 47 0.92 -8.05 11.08
C HIS A 47 1.49 -6.64 10.89
N ARG A 48 2.13 -6.09 11.94
CA ARG A 48 2.52 -4.68 11.95
C ARG A 48 3.63 -4.38 10.94
N GLN A 49 4.69 -5.20 10.97
CA GLN A 49 5.85 -5.04 10.08
C GLN A 49 5.43 -5.16 8.61
N ASP A 50 4.66 -6.19 8.28
CA ASP A 50 4.19 -6.40 6.91
C ASP A 50 3.25 -5.28 6.43
N ALA A 51 2.49 -4.66 7.34
CA ALA A 51 1.67 -3.50 7.01
C ALA A 51 2.53 -2.26 6.72
N GLU A 52 3.59 -2.02 7.51
CA GLU A 52 4.57 -0.95 7.26
C GLU A 52 5.27 -1.17 5.90
N ASP A 53 5.67 -2.41 5.61
CA ASP A 53 6.30 -2.78 4.34
C ASP A 53 5.33 -2.62 3.15
N ALA A 54 4.07 -3.05 3.30
CA ALA A 54 3.05 -2.89 2.26
C ALA A 54 2.80 -1.41 1.91
N VAL A 55 2.75 -0.54 2.92
CA VAL A 55 2.58 0.91 2.71
C VAL A 55 3.82 1.48 2.02
N SER A 56 5.02 1.11 2.47
CA SER A 56 6.28 1.57 1.87
C SER A 56 6.36 1.20 0.39
N GLU A 57 6.08 -0.06 0.06
CA GLU A 57 6.06 -0.55 -1.32
C GLU A 57 4.96 0.14 -2.17
N THR A 58 3.82 0.43 -1.56
CA THR A 58 2.73 1.18 -2.20
C THR A 58 3.19 2.58 -2.60
N VAL A 59 3.87 3.29 -1.70
CA VAL A 59 4.38 4.65 -1.95
C VAL A 59 5.41 4.65 -3.07
N MET A 60 6.33 3.68 -3.08
CA MET A 60 7.32 3.52 -4.15
C MET A 60 6.65 3.24 -5.50
N THR A 61 5.75 2.24 -5.54
CA THR A 61 5.00 1.91 -6.76
C THR A 61 4.17 3.09 -7.26
N ALA A 62 3.54 3.84 -6.35
CA ALA A 62 2.75 5.01 -6.69
C ALA A 62 3.61 6.15 -7.23
N TRP A 63 4.79 6.38 -6.67
CA TRP A 63 5.71 7.40 -7.19
C TRP A 63 6.17 7.06 -8.61
N GLU A 64 6.56 5.82 -8.86
CA GLU A 64 6.98 5.34 -10.19
C GLU A 64 5.87 5.51 -11.24
N LYS A 65 4.62 5.19 -10.86
CA LYS A 65 3.45 5.24 -11.75
C LYS A 65 2.68 6.54 -11.67
N MET A 66 3.20 7.57 -10.99
CA MET A 66 2.48 8.82 -10.75
C MET A 66 2.07 9.50 -12.06
N LYS A 67 2.92 9.38 -13.09
CA LYS A 67 2.65 9.91 -14.44
C LYS A 67 1.50 9.18 -15.15
N ASP A 68 1.24 7.93 -14.79
CA ASP A 68 0.22 7.08 -15.42
C ASP A 68 -1.18 7.27 -14.80
N LEU A 69 -1.29 8.04 -13.70
CA LEU A 69 -2.57 8.38 -13.08
C LEU A 69 -3.46 9.11 -14.10
N ARG A 70 -4.54 8.47 -14.55
CA ARG A 70 -5.40 9.01 -15.62
C ARG A 70 -6.30 10.17 -15.17
N ARG A 71 -6.83 10.09 -13.95
CA ARG A 71 -7.71 11.09 -13.36
C ARG A 71 -7.12 11.56 -12.05
N ASP A 72 -6.81 12.85 -11.98
CA ASP A 72 -6.18 13.46 -10.79
C ASP A 72 -7.09 13.26 -9.57
N GLU A 73 -8.39 13.45 -9.73
CA GLU A 73 -9.45 13.26 -8.72
C GLU A 73 -9.46 11.87 -8.09
N SER A 74 -8.90 10.86 -8.77
CA SER A 74 -8.89 9.47 -8.32
C SER A 74 -7.66 9.09 -7.52
N PHE A 75 -6.77 10.05 -7.19
CA PHE A 75 -5.50 9.78 -6.50
C PHE A 75 -5.66 8.90 -5.26
N ARG A 76 -6.58 9.26 -4.34
CA ARG A 76 -6.85 8.47 -3.13
C ARG A 76 -7.25 7.04 -3.46
N ASN A 77 -8.27 6.84 -4.29
CA ASN A 77 -8.74 5.49 -4.66
C ASN A 77 -7.67 4.68 -5.39
N TRP A 78 -6.85 5.34 -6.19
CA TRP A 78 -5.73 4.72 -6.88
C TRP A 78 -4.65 4.23 -5.91
N MET A 79 -4.30 5.03 -4.89
CA MET A 79 -3.39 4.61 -3.81
C MET A 79 -3.91 3.38 -3.06
N PHE A 80 -5.20 3.34 -2.70
CA PHE A 80 -5.80 2.16 -2.07
C PHE A 80 -5.81 0.93 -2.99
N THR A 81 -5.95 1.12 -4.30
CA THR A 81 -5.89 0.02 -5.27
C THR A 81 -4.50 -0.60 -5.31
N ILE A 82 -3.45 0.22 -5.32
CA ILE A 82 -2.05 -0.25 -5.25
C ILE A 82 -1.84 -0.98 -3.92
N LEU A 83 -2.25 -0.38 -2.80
CA LEU A 83 -2.10 -0.98 -1.48
C LEU A 83 -2.79 -2.34 -1.37
N ASN A 84 -4.03 -2.45 -1.84
CA ASN A 84 -4.76 -3.71 -1.82
C ASN A 84 -4.02 -4.81 -2.61
N ASN A 85 -3.38 -4.47 -3.73
CA ASN A 85 -2.56 -5.43 -4.46
C ASN A 85 -1.34 -5.88 -3.64
N GLN A 86 -0.68 -4.96 -2.92
CA GLN A 86 0.44 -5.30 -2.03
C GLN A 86 0.00 -6.17 -0.85
N CYS A 87 -1.11 -5.84 -0.20
CA CYS A 87 -1.68 -6.68 0.87
C CYS A 87 -2.00 -8.09 0.36
N ARG A 88 -2.61 -8.22 -0.83
CA ARG A 88 -2.92 -9.53 -1.43
C ARG A 88 -1.66 -10.32 -1.78
N LYS A 89 -0.58 -9.66 -2.19
CA LYS A 89 0.72 -10.30 -2.46
C LYS A 89 1.28 -10.90 -1.17
N ILE A 90 1.36 -10.12 -0.10
CA ILE A 90 1.85 -10.56 1.22
C ILE A 90 1.01 -11.72 1.75
N LEU A 91 -0.32 -11.59 1.77
CA LEU A 91 -1.22 -12.65 2.25
C LEU A 91 -1.08 -13.96 1.45
N ARG A 92 -0.80 -13.86 0.14
CA ARG A 92 -0.53 -15.04 -0.69
C ARG A 92 0.81 -15.69 -0.34
N GLU A 93 1.82 -14.89 -0.02
CA GLU A 93 3.15 -15.37 0.38
C GLU A 93 3.11 -16.03 1.76
N GLN A 94 2.43 -15.42 2.75
CA GLN A 94 2.20 -16.01 4.07
C GLN A 94 1.51 -17.38 3.96
N ARG A 95 0.46 -17.51 3.14
CA ARG A 95 -0.23 -18.80 2.90
C ARG A 95 0.68 -19.87 2.31
N LYS A 96 1.65 -19.50 1.47
CA LYS A 96 2.62 -20.46 0.93
C LYS A 96 3.55 -20.97 2.03
N VAL A 97 4.02 -20.09 2.91
CA VAL A 97 4.88 -20.46 4.03
C VAL A 97 4.14 -21.37 5.01
N SER A 98 2.93 -21.00 5.45
CA SER A 98 2.14 -21.85 6.36
C SER A 98 1.67 -23.16 5.70
N GLY A 99 1.48 -23.17 4.38
CA GLY A 99 1.18 -24.40 3.62
C GLY A 99 2.40 -25.30 3.35
N MET A 100 3.62 -24.81 3.59
CA MET A 100 4.86 -25.58 3.50
C MET A 100 5.20 -26.29 4.82
N GLU A 101 4.68 -25.82 5.97
CA GLU A 101 4.91 -26.45 7.27
C GLU A 101 4.21 -27.82 7.41
N ASP A 102 3.10 -28.08 6.70
CA ASP A 102 2.36 -29.36 6.75
C ASP A 102 3.07 -30.56 6.07
N GLN A 103 4.15 -30.33 5.31
CA GLN A 103 4.88 -31.42 4.63
C GLN A 103 6.14 -31.89 5.35
N THR A 104 6.60 -31.17 6.37
CA THR A 104 7.86 -31.49 7.06
C THR A 104 7.66 -32.57 8.13
N GLU A 105 6.51 -32.61 8.82
CA GLU A 105 6.23 -33.60 9.87
C GLU A 105 5.83 -34.99 9.34
N LYS A 106 5.40 -35.11 8.08
CA LYS A 106 5.03 -36.42 7.49
C LYS A 106 6.22 -37.28 7.07
N ARG A 107 7.44 -36.73 7.02
CA ARG A 107 8.63 -37.48 6.57
C ARG A 107 9.34 -38.23 7.68
N GLU A 108 9.22 -37.84 8.94
CA GLU A 108 9.92 -38.50 10.06
C GLU A 108 9.15 -39.70 10.64
N ASN A 109 7.82 -39.81 10.44
CA ASN A 109 7.03 -40.95 10.94
C ASN A 109 7.01 -42.17 10.00
N SER A 110 7.59 -42.10 8.80
CA SER A 110 7.66 -43.25 7.87
C SER A 110 8.97 -44.05 7.95
N GLN A 111 9.84 -43.77 8.92
CA GLN A 111 11.13 -44.44 9.08
C GLN A 111 11.25 -45.27 10.37
N MET A 112 10.12 -45.53 11.06
CA MET A 112 10.05 -46.35 12.28
C MET A 112 8.98 -47.45 12.28
N GLU A 113 8.50 -47.88 11.10
CA GLU A 113 7.80 -49.17 10.94
C GLU A 113 8.51 -50.07 9.93
#